data_AF-A0AA88D8L0-F1
#
_entry.id   AF-A0AA88D8L0-F1
#
_cell.length_a   1.000
_cell.length_b   1.000
_cell.length_c   1.000
_cell.angle_alpha   90.00
_cell.angle_beta   90.00
_cell.angle_gamma   90.00
#
_symmetry.space_group_name_H-M   'P 1'
#
loop_
_entity.id
_entity.type
_entity.pdbx_description
1 polymer ?
#
loop_
_entity_poly.entity_id
_entity_poly.type
_entity_poly.pdbx_seq_one_letter_code
_entity_poly.pdbx_strand_id
1 'polypeptide(L)'
;MKLMILTVLSLGFLFGIISVYCERPDHRCGPNYGNPGCSEGRCCSVHGWCGGDANYCSPGNCDYQCWVYLSRSPLLNTNNNVASVQKIVSESLFNEMFKHRKDCPSQGFYSYYAFITAAASFPGFCSTGDVATRKRELAAFLAQTSQATTG
;
A
#
# COMPACT_ATOMS: atom_id res chain seq x y z
N MET A 1 9.39 -10.43 -46.46
CA MET A 1 9.36 -9.15 -45.71
C MET A 1 8.11 -8.92 -44.85
N LYS A 2 7.01 -9.70 -45.01
CA LYS A 2 5.81 -9.60 -44.17
C LYS A 2 5.84 -10.44 -42.86
N LEU A 3 6.94 -11.15 -42.60
CA LEU A 3 7.05 -12.11 -41.49
C LEU A 3 7.95 -11.65 -40.33
N MET A 4 8.56 -10.46 -40.41
CA MET A 4 9.46 -9.94 -39.35
C MET A 4 8.82 -8.87 -38.46
N ILE A 5 7.55 -8.51 -38.69
CA ILE A 5 6.84 -7.49 -37.89
C ILE A 5 6.04 -8.14 -36.75
N LEU A 6 5.62 -9.41 -36.88
CA LEU A 6 4.83 -10.10 -35.85
C LEU A 6 5.65 -10.62 -34.65
N THR A 7 6.97 -10.74 -34.78
CA THR A 7 7.84 -11.22 -33.67
C THR A 7 8.22 -10.12 -32.69
N VAL A 8 8.08 -8.84 -33.06
CA VAL A 8 8.42 -7.71 -32.18
C VAL A 8 7.27 -7.38 -31.22
N LEU A 9 6.02 -7.73 -31.58
CA LEU A 9 4.83 -7.50 -30.74
C LEU A 9 4.68 -8.52 -29.60
N SER A 10 5.37 -9.66 -29.62
CA SER A 10 5.30 -10.68 -28.55
C SER A 10 6.41 -10.56 -27.50
N LEU A 11 7.54 -9.94 -27.82
CA LEU A 11 8.64 -9.71 -26.86
C LEU A 11 8.40 -8.49 -25.96
N GLY A 12 7.50 -7.58 -26.33
CA GLY A 12 7.02 -6.51 -25.45
C GLY A 12 6.09 -6.97 -24.32
N PHE A 13 5.61 -8.22 -24.37
CA PHE A 13 4.71 -8.78 -23.37
C PHE A 13 5.43 -9.62 -22.29
N LEU A 14 6.72 -9.94 -22.49
CA LEU A 14 7.53 -10.74 -21.56
C LEU A 14 8.60 -9.95 -20.79
N PHE A 15 8.80 -8.67 -21.10
CA PHE A 15 9.60 -7.73 -20.29
C PHE A 15 8.78 -6.57 -19.71
N GLY A 16 7.45 -6.63 -19.81
CA GLY A 16 6.51 -5.64 -19.26
C GLY A 16 6.01 -5.95 -17.84
N ILE A 17 6.60 -6.94 -17.16
CA ILE A 17 6.34 -7.24 -15.73
C ILE A 17 7.42 -6.67 -14.81
N ILE A 18 8.18 -5.66 -15.26
CA ILE A 18 8.91 -4.85 -14.29
C ILE A 18 7.82 -4.06 -13.55
N SER A 19 7.55 -4.47 -12.31
CA SER A 19 6.78 -3.72 -11.34
C SER A 19 7.20 -2.25 -11.42
N VAL A 20 6.38 -1.43 -12.10
CA VAL A 20 6.52 0.02 -12.03
C VAL A 20 6.05 0.38 -10.64
N TYR A 21 6.98 0.32 -9.69
CA TYR A 21 6.82 1.03 -8.46
C TYR A 21 6.81 2.51 -8.81
N CYS A 22 5.67 3.15 -8.58
CA CYS A 22 5.45 4.56 -8.87
C CYS A 22 6.18 5.41 -7.82
N GLU A 23 7.50 5.36 -7.81
CA GLU A 23 8.30 6.41 -7.20
C GLU A 23 8.35 7.58 -8.18
N ARG A 24 8.13 8.79 -7.65
CA ARG A 24 8.20 9.99 -8.47
C ARG A 24 9.64 10.18 -8.99
N PRO A 25 9.83 10.77 -10.18
CA PRO A 25 11.16 11.04 -10.73
C PRO A 25 12.04 11.93 -9.83
N ASP A 26 11.43 12.72 -8.94
CA ASP A 26 12.09 13.60 -7.99
C ASP A 26 12.37 12.95 -6.63
N HIS A 27 12.06 11.65 -6.47
CA HIS A 27 12.23 10.88 -5.23
C HIS A 27 11.51 11.49 -4.02
N ARG A 28 10.47 12.31 -4.24
CA ARG A 28 9.67 12.90 -3.16
C ARG A 28 8.50 11.99 -2.79
N CYS A 29 8.20 11.95 -1.50
CA CYS A 29 7.14 11.13 -0.90
C CYS A 29 6.38 11.90 0.18
N GLY A 30 5.20 11.39 0.55
CA GLY A 30 4.39 11.91 1.65
C GLY A 30 3.41 13.05 1.31
N PRO A 31 2.73 13.63 2.32
CA PRO A 31 1.52 14.45 2.15
C PRO A 31 1.73 15.71 1.33
N ASN A 32 2.89 16.34 1.48
CA ASN A 32 3.23 17.56 0.76
C ASN A 32 3.39 17.34 -0.77
N TYR A 33 3.44 16.08 -1.22
CA TYR A 33 3.64 15.69 -2.61
C TYR A 33 2.50 14.85 -3.18
N GLY A 34 1.35 14.79 -2.48
CA GLY A 34 0.19 14.00 -2.88
C GLY A 34 0.23 12.54 -2.42
N ASN A 35 0.93 12.25 -1.32
CA ASN A 35 1.17 10.90 -0.78
C ASN A 35 1.70 9.83 -1.77
N PRO A 36 2.66 10.15 -2.64
CA PRO A 36 3.31 9.14 -3.47
C PRO A 36 4.20 8.26 -2.57
N GLY A 37 4.22 6.96 -2.86
CA GLY A 37 5.09 5.99 -2.20
C GLY A 37 6.52 6.01 -2.75
N CYS A 38 7.39 5.21 -2.14
CA CYS A 38 8.74 4.97 -2.62
C CYS A 38 8.83 3.60 -3.30
N SER A 39 9.84 3.38 -4.14
CA SER A 39 10.06 2.07 -4.77
C SER A 39 10.27 0.97 -3.72
N GLU A 40 10.15 -0.28 -4.14
CA GLU A 40 10.31 -1.44 -3.26
C GLU A 40 11.61 -1.38 -2.45
N GLY A 41 11.52 -1.63 -1.14
CA GLY A 41 12.66 -1.59 -0.22
C GLY A 41 13.13 -0.19 0.19
N ARG A 42 12.49 0.89 -0.28
CA ARG A 42 12.80 2.28 0.13
C ARG A 42 11.75 2.81 1.10
N CYS A 43 12.18 3.66 2.01
CA CYS A 43 11.35 4.33 3.01
C CYS A 43 11.16 5.79 2.63
N CYS A 44 10.01 6.33 3.00
CA CYS A 44 9.78 7.76 2.97
C CYS A 44 10.25 8.37 4.29
N SER A 45 11.26 9.23 4.23
CA SER A 45 11.70 10.01 5.40
C SER A 45 10.66 11.04 5.81
N VAL A 46 10.72 11.49 7.07
CA VAL A 46 9.93 12.63 7.59
C VAL A 46 10.19 13.94 6.84
N HIS A 47 11.25 13.99 6.04
CA HIS A 47 11.58 15.11 5.17
C HIS A 47 10.98 15.00 3.76
N GLY A 48 10.17 13.96 3.51
CA GLY A 48 9.48 13.72 2.24
C GLY A 48 10.42 13.28 1.13
N TRP A 49 11.41 12.46 1.46
CA TRP A 49 12.36 11.87 0.50
C TRP A 49 12.41 10.36 0.61
N CYS A 50 12.49 9.70 -0.52
CA CYS A 50 12.71 8.27 -0.62
C CYS A 50 14.18 7.90 -0.46
N GLY A 51 14.46 6.89 0.37
CA GLY A 51 15.80 6.34 0.51
C GLY A 51 15.80 5.00 1.23
N GLY A 52 16.92 4.29 1.15
CA GLY A 52 17.02 2.90 1.63
C GLY A 52 17.85 2.73 2.89
N ASP A 53 18.42 3.79 3.45
CA ASP A 53 19.31 3.73 4.62
C ASP A 53 18.66 4.26 5.92
N ALA A 54 19.41 4.22 7.02
CA ALA A 54 18.93 4.58 8.36
C ALA A 54 18.35 6.00 8.45
N ASN A 55 18.87 6.94 7.66
CA ASN A 55 18.40 8.32 7.68
C ASN A 55 16.99 8.47 7.07
N TYR A 56 16.55 7.46 6.32
CA TYR A 56 15.21 7.42 5.73
C TYR A 56 14.29 6.46 6.44
N CYS A 57 14.86 5.39 7.01
CA CYS A 57 14.11 4.22 7.42
C CYS A 57 14.10 3.95 8.92
N SER A 58 15.00 4.55 9.70
CA SER A 58 15.07 4.34 11.16
C SER A 58 13.90 5.00 11.89
N PRO A 59 13.54 4.47 13.09
CA PRO A 59 12.57 5.12 13.96
C PRO A 59 12.91 6.60 14.19
N GLY A 60 11.91 7.47 14.06
CA GLY A 60 12.07 8.93 14.20
C GLY A 60 12.50 9.67 12.94
N ASN A 61 13.04 8.98 11.94
CA ASN A 61 13.45 9.58 10.66
C ASN A 61 12.54 9.15 9.49
N CYS A 62 11.66 8.18 9.72
CA CYS A 62 10.77 7.63 8.71
C CYS A 62 9.30 7.97 8.98
N ASP A 63 8.59 8.32 7.90
CA ASP A 63 7.16 8.62 7.87
C ASP A 63 6.33 7.44 7.29
N TYR A 64 6.75 6.87 6.15
CA TYR A 64 6.09 5.72 5.49
C TYR A 64 7.10 4.67 5.01
N GLN A 65 6.66 3.42 4.83
CA GLN A 65 7.51 2.32 4.32
C GLN A 65 8.78 2.04 5.17
N CYS A 66 8.75 2.36 6.47
CA CYS A 66 9.90 2.29 7.38
C CYS A 66 10.50 0.91 7.57
N TRP A 67 11.77 0.84 7.98
CA TRP A 67 12.43 -0.45 8.27
C TRP A 67 11.74 -1.23 9.37
N VAL A 68 11.06 -0.59 10.31
CA VAL A 68 10.26 -1.31 11.32
C VAL A 68 9.16 -2.18 10.66
N TYR A 69 8.79 -1.89 9.41
CA TYR A 69 7.90 -2.68 8.56
C TYR A 69 8.61 -3.68 7.64
N LEU A 70 9.87 -3.43 7.24
CA LEU A 70 10.66 -4.31 6.34
C LEU A 70 11.62 -5.27 7.06
N SER A 71 11.96 -5.02 8.33
CA SER A 71 12.69 -5.97 9.20
C SER A 71 11.75 -7.01 9.84
N ARG A 72 10.48 -7.04 9.43
CA ARG A 72 9.50 -8.06 9.84
C ARG A 72 9.20 -9.04 8.70
N SER A 73 10.24 -9.64 8.13
CA SER A 73 10.15 -11.06 7.81
C SER A 73 9.94 -11.84 9.12
N PRO A 74 9.22 -12.97 9.12
CA PRO A 74 8.24 -13.33 10.14
C PRO A 74 8.89 -14.02 11.34
N LEU A 75 9.64 -13.30 12.15
CA LEU A 75 10.05 -13.80 13.46
C LEU A 75 9.46 -12.92 14.56
N LEU A 76 8.29 -13.39 15.01
CA LEU A 76 7.74 -13.24 16.35
C LEU A 76 7.80 -11.83 16.97
N ASN A 77 6.80 -11.01 16.68
CA ASN A 77 6.33 -10.07 17.68
C ASN A 77 4.79 -10.02 17.60
N THR A 78 4.17 -10.65 18.58
CA THR A 78 2.73 -10.77 18.80
C THR A 78 2.14 -9.42 19.21
N ASN A 79 2.07 -8.48 18.27
CA ASN A 79 1.08 -7.42 18.32
C ASN A 79 -0.08 -7.86 17.43
N ASN A 80 -1.09 -8.43 18.08
CA ASN A 80 -2.22 -9.12 17.46
C ASN A 80 -3.02 -8.28 16.46
N ASN A 81 -2.79 -6.97 16.35
CA ASN A 81 -3.65 -6.06 15.60
C ASN A 81 -3.38 -6.04 14.07
N VAL A 82 -2.12 -5.99 13.61
CA VAL A 82 -1.80 -6.05 12.15
C VAL A 82 -2.19 -7.42 11.58
N ALA A 83 -1.92 -8.48 12.35
CA ALA A 83 -2.40 -9.82 12.02
C ALA A 83 -3.93 -9.92 12.07
N SER A 84 -4.64 -9.05 12.80
CA SER A 84 -6.11 -9.10 12.88
C SER A 84 -6.76 -8.51 11.63
N VAL A 85 -6.32 -7.34 11.16
CA VAL A 85 -6.89 -6.71 9.97
C VAL A 85 -6.58 -7.53 8.71
N GLN A 86 -5.33 -7.96 8.53
CA GLN A 86 -4.93 -8.80 7.39
C GLN A 86 -5.64 -10.17 7.36
N LYS A 87 -6.08 -10.69 8.51
CA LYS A 87 -6.91 -11.92 8.59
C LYS A 87 -8.38 -11.69 8.23
N ILE A 88 -8.86 -10.43 8.25
CA ILE A 88 -10.26 -10.08 7.98
C ILE A 88 -10.44 -9.69 6.51
N VAL A 89 -9.48 -8.95 5.94
CA VAL A 89 -9.51 -8.48 4.56
C VAL A 89 -8.19 -8.78 3.88
N SER A 90 -8.25 -9.56 2.80
CA SER A 90 -7.12 -9.78 1.90
C SER A 90 -6.96 -8.61 0.94
N GLU A 91 -5.77 -8.47 0.35
CA GLU A 91 -5.54 -7.50 -0.71
C GLU A 91 -6.49 -7.70 -1.90
N SER A 92 -6.76 -8.95 -2.28
CA SER A 92 -7.70 -9.28 -3.35
C SER A 92 -9.10 -8.77 -3.04
N LEU A 93 -9.61 -9.00 -1.84
CA LEU A 93 -10.93 -8.54 -1.42
C LEU A 93 -10.98 -7.01 -1.32
N PHE A 94 -9.92 -6.37 -0.81
CA PHE A 94 -9.81 -4.91 -0.82
C PHE A 94 -9.86 -4.35 -2.25
N ASN A 95 -9.15 -4.98 -3.18
CA ASN A 95 -9.12 -4.60 -4.58
C ASN A 95 -10.48 -4.80 -5.26
N GLU A 96 -11.20 -5.86 -4.90
CA GLU A 96 -12.55 -6.14 -5.38
C GLU A 96 -13.58 -5.12 -4.87
N MET A 97 -13.56 -4.82 -3.57
CA MET A 97 -14.44 -3.81 -2.97
C MET A 97 -14.26 -2.42 -3.62
N PHE A 98 -13.03 -2.08 -4.00
CA PHE A 98 -12.69 -0.79 -4.60
C PHE A 98 -12.20 -0.91 -6.05
N LYS A 99 -12.89 -1.69 -6.87
CA LYS A 99 -12.47 -1.99 -8.25
C LYS A 99 -12.32 -0.76 -9.16
N HIS A 100 -13.10 0.29 -8.94
CA HIS A 100 -13.13 1.51 -9.77
C HIS A 100 -12.25 2.65 -9.27
N ARG A 101 -11.53 2.49 -8.15
CA ARG A 101 -10.69 3.58 -7.61
C ARG A 101 -9.51 3.98 -8.51
N LYS A 102 -9.25 3.21 -9.56
CA LYS A 102 -8.23 3.49 -10.57
C LYS A 102 -8.77 4.37 -11.70
N ASP A 103 -10.09 4.53 -11.80
CA ASP A 103 -10.76 5.24 -12.89
C ASP A 103 -11.00 6.73 -12.54
N CYS A 104 -10.27 7.26 -11.54
CA CYS A 104 -10.46 8.62 -11.01
C CYS A 104 -9.12 9.35 -10.79
N PRO A 105 -9.11 10.69 -10.60
CA PRO A 105 -7.88 11.48 -10.43
C PRO A 105 -7.00 11.04 -9.25
N SER A 106 -7.56 10.32 -8.27
CA SER A 106 -6.82 9.78 -7.12
C SER A 106 -6.21 8.38 -7.38
N GLN A 107 -6.13 7.96 -8.65
CA GLN A 107 -5.50 6.70 -9.04
C GLN A 107 -4.13 6.54 -8.39
N GLY A 108 -3.94 5.40 -7.70
CA GLY A 108 -2.68 5.06 -7.04
C GLY A 108 -2.53 5.62 -5.62
N PHE A 109 -3.39 6.53 -5.17
CA PHE A 109 -3.33 7.11 -3.82
C PHE A 109 -3.77 6.10 -2.74
N TYR A 110 -4.91 5.42 -2.96
CA TYR A 110 -5.46 4.44 -2.01
C TYR A 110 -4.95 3.02 -2.30
N SER A 111 -3.85 2.64 -1.66
CA SER A 111 -3.27 1.29 -1.76
C SER A 111 -3.62 0.41 -0.55
N TYR A 112 -3.67 -0.91 -0.74
CA TYR A 112 -3.90 -1.87 0.34
C TYR A 112 -2.79 -1.79 1.40
N TYR A 113 -1.54 -1.63 0.95
CA TYR A 113 -0.39 -1.47 1.85
C TYR A 113 -0.53 -0.23 2.75
N ALA A 114 -0.94 0.92 2.19
CA ALA A 114 -1.18 2.13 2.96
C ALA A 114 -2.31 1.93 3.99
N PHE A 115 -3.40 1.25 3.58
CA PHE A 115 -4.51 0.92 4.48
C PHE A 115 -4.06 0.06 5.68
N ILE A 116 -3.34 -1.04 5.44
CA ILE A 116 -2.85 -1.92 6.50
C ILE A 116 -1.82 -1.23 7.40
N THR A 117 -0.97 -0.38 6.82
CA THR A 117 0.01 0.42 7.56
C THR A 117 -0.68 1.41 8.49
N ALA A 118 -1.70 2.13 8.00
CA ALA A 118 -2.48 3.05 8.81
C ALA A 118 -3.26 2.30 9.92
N ALA A 119 -3.87 1.16 9.60
CA ALA A 119 -4.59 0.35 10.57
C ALA A 119 -3.70 -0.14 11.73
N ALA A 120 -2.42 -0.42 11.46
CA ALA A 120 -1.44 -0.80 12.48
C ALA A 120 -1.26 0.26 13.58
N SER A 121 -1.50 1.53 13.27
CA SER A 121 -1.42 2.65 14.21
C SER A 121 -2.62 2.76 15.14
N PHE A 122 -3.68 1.97 14.93
CA PHE A 122 -4.90 1.98 15.75
C PHE A 122 -5.15 0.58 16.35
N PRO A 123 -4.50 0.22 17.48
CA PRO A 123 -4.58 -1.12 18.05
C PRO A 123 -5.97 -1.58 18.51
N GLY A 124 -6.97 -0.69 18.56
CA GLY A 124 -8.36 -1.03 18.83
C GLY A 124 -9.20 -1.32 17.58
N PHE A 125 -8.70 -0.92 16.41
CA PHE A 125 -9.41 -1.08 15.14
C PHE A 125 -9.41 -2.54 14.71
N CYS A 126 -10.60 -3.08 14.41
CA CYS A 126 -10.83 -4.46 13.99
C CYS A 126 -10.26 -5.53 14.95
N SER A 127 -10.12 -5.20 16.23
CA SER A 127 -9.61 -6.13 17.27
C SER A 127 -10.64 -6.43 18.36
N THR A 128 -11.81 -5.80 18.32
CA THR A 128 -12.81 -5.88 19.38
C THR A 128 -13.93 -6.85 19.01
N GLY A 129 -14.31 -7.73 19.94
CA GLY A 129 -15.40 -8.68 19.76
C GLY A 129 -15.06 -9.87 18.86
N ASP A 130 -16.10 -10.59 18.43
CA ASP A 130 -15.98 -11.77 17.58
C ASP A 130 -15.64 -11.43 16.11
N VAL A 131 -15.35 -12.45 15.31
CA VAL A 131 -14.98 -12.26 13.88
C VAL A 131 -16.06 -11.52 13.11
N ALA A 132 -17.33 -11.77 13.40
CA ALA A 132 -18.45 -11.09 12.76
C ALA A 132 -18.49 -9.60 13.12
N THR A 133 -18.21 -9.24 14.37
CA THR A 133 -18.14 -7.85 14.84
C THR A 133 -17.00 -7.10 14.20
N ARG A 134 -15.80 -7.68 14.13
CA ARG A 134 -14.65 -7.05 13.48
C ARG A 134 -14.85 -6.89 11.96
N LYS A 135 -15.50 -7.87 11.30
CA LYS A 135 -15.92 -7.74 9.90
C LYS A 135 -16.92 -6.59 9.71
N ARG A 136 -17.88 -6.43 10.62
CA ARG A 136 -18.85 -5.32 10.60
C ARG A 136 -18.18 -3.98 10.83
N GLU A 137 -17.25 -3.88 11.76
CA GLU A 137 -16.46 -2.66 12.01
C GLU A 137 -15.70 -2.24 10.76
N LEU A 138 -14.98 -3.18 10.14
CA LEU A 138 -14.27 -2.92 8.89
C LEU A 138 -15.21 -2.48 7.76
N ALA A 139 -16.31 -3.21 7.56
CA ALA A 139 -17.28 -2.89 6.52
C ALA A 139 -17.92 -1.51 6.74
N ALA A 140 -18.24 -1.16 7.98
CA ALA A 140 -18.80 0.14 8.32
C ALA A 140 -17.81 1.28 8.06
N PHE A 141 -16.54 1.11 8.47
CA PHE A 141 -15.48 2.08 8.20
C PHE A 141 -15.30 2.30 6.69
N LEU A 142 -15.11 1.22 5.94
CA LEU A 142 -14.89 1.26 4.50
C LEU A 142 -16.10 1.85 3.75
N ALA A 143 -17.32 1.54 4.17
CA ALA A 143 -18.54 2.10 3.58
C ALA A 143 -18.64 3.62 3.78
N GLN A 144 -18.38 4.09 5.01
CA GLN A 144 -18.42 5.53 5.31
C GLN A 144 -17.35 6.31 4.53
N THR A 145 -16.12 5.81 4.49
CA THR A 145 -15.06 6.46 3.71
C THR A 145 -15.36 6.44 2.22
N SER A 146 -15.96 5.35 1.72
CA SER A 146 -16.39 5.26 0.31
C SER A 146 -17.44 6.30 -0.03
N GLN A 147 -18.38 6.57 0.87
CA GLN A 147 -19.37 7.62 0.65
C GLN A 147 -18.72 9.00 0.61
N ALA A 148 -17.77 9.26 1.52
CA ALA A 148 -17.05 10.54 1.57
C ALA A 148 -16.17 10.79 0.33
N THR A 149 -15.70 9.74 -0.33
CA THR A 149 -14.83 9.81 -1.52
C THR A 149 -15.50 9.23 -2.77
N THR A 150 -16.83 9.15 -2.79
CA THR A 150 -17.56 8.65 -3.95
C THR A 150 -17.41 9.63 -5.12
N GLY A 151 -17.39 9.12 -6.34
CA GLY A 151 -17.20 9.88 -7.58
C GLY A 151 -18.18 9.46 -8.65
#